data_AF-A0A6G0W4S3-F1
#
_entry.id   AF-A0A6G0W4S3-F1
#
_cell.length_a   1.000
_cell.length_b   1.000
_cell.length_c   1.000
_cell.angle_alpha   90.00
_cell.angle_beta   90.00
_cell.angle_gamma   90.00
#
_symmetry.space_group_name_H-M   'P 1'
#
loop_
_entity.id
_entity.type
_entity.pdbx_description
1 polymer ?
#
loop_
_entity_poly.entity_id
_entity_poly.type
_entity_poly.pdbx_seq_one_letter_code
_entity_poly.pdbx_strand_id
1 'polypeptide(L)'
;MDNANCDGEFGELESFNEPLQTSNSNKSSLIWGYFENCKELDKAACNHCKQKVYKGIGIKATTSSMRKHLKFKHKTLFEKLLTSEVRIKKEAKAKDSIQTGKRQMSLYESVNKKICWDMNDAKSKEIHKIIGEMICVDNEPFNMVERSGFNKLMAFVKPQYKMPGRKYFTGIVIPEMYIELKTKIMSTLETVAAVSLTSDIWTCSHNNASFISFTSHWISEDFKQHHSTLNIRHFPGRHTGFAIKNSLEELLNEWNLMGKIHLLIRDNGANMKKGVDDASLDSFGCFLHTIHLLVTESMKSQKSVQDLLGRARKVSTHFHHSSSATDRLKSIQIGLGVQHKKVIQDICTRWNSSFYMLERLFNLKNAILIFSSEVPSSLPSFNANDWTVMESLLNLLRPFEELTKRISSNKSIISEVIPAIMSLNSFLNHPSSIHFGVGTTKDVMLSRLHKRFENVMKNKNLILATFLDPRFKLLFFKPEKIQEVKKIILSTISNFNNLDLTVVPDDVTIDISSTTNNNNQTSVK
;
A
#
# COMPACT_ATOMS: atom_id res chain seq x y z
N MET A 1 -17.34 0.35 -48.40
CA MET A 1 -16.50 1.50 -48.79
C MET A 1 -15.14 1.26 -48.15
N ASP A 2 -14.30 0.37 -48.67
CA ASP A 2 -13.85 0.19 -50.08
C ASP A 2 -13.03 1.42 -50.52
N ASN A 3 -11.87 1.33 -51.20
CA ASN A 3 -11.02 0.21 -51.63
C ASN A 3 -9.58 0.78 -51.75
N ALA A 4 -8.50 0.07 -51.40
CA ALA A 4 -7.83 -0.98 -52.17
C ALA A 4 -7.18 -0.52 -53.50
N ASN A 5 -5.85 -0.65 -53.57
CA ASN A 5 -5.00 -1.15 -54.68
C ASN A 5 -3.61 -0.47 -54.66
N CYS A 6 -2.50 -1.04 -55.15
CA CYS A 6 -1.97 -2.39 -55.41
C CYS A 6 -0.81 -2.22 -56.43
N ASP A 7 -0.05 -3.30 -56.67
CA ASP A 7 0.99 -3.51 -57.71
C ASP A 7 2.40 -3.01 -57.32
N GLY A 8 3.54 -3.70 -57.51
CA GLY A 8 3.93 -5.02 -58.05
C GLY A 8 5.46 -5.22 -57.82
N GLU A 9 6.21 -6.23 -58.27
CA GLU A 9 5.93 -7.48 -59.03
C GLU A 9 7.02 -8.58 -58.76
N PHE A 10 6.60 -9.84 -58.74
CA PHE A 10 7.22 -11.12 -59.20
C PHE A 10 8.68 -11.57 -58.95
N GLY A 11 8.81 -12.89 -58.71
CA GLY A 11 10.06 -13.68 -58.67
C GLY A 11 9.88 -15.04 -57.98
N GLU A 12 9.43 -16.07 -58.71
CA GLU A 12 9.02 -17.38 -58.16
C GLU A 12 10.16 -18.40 -57.94
N LEU A 13 9.91 -19.41 -57.08
CA LEU A 13 10.15 -20.82 -57.40
C LEU A 13 9.44 -21.78 -56.41
N GLU A 14 8.47 -22.52 -56.94
CA GLU A 14 7.92 -23.85 -56.55
C GLU A 14 7.73 -24.18 -55.04
N SER A 15 6.53 -24.17 -54.44
CA SER A 15 5.22 -24.81 -54.74
C SER A 15 5.09 -26.30 -54.35
N PHE A 16 4.30 -26.58 -53.31
CA PHE A 16 3.25 -27.63 -53.33
C PHE A 16 2.15 -27.25 -52.32
N ASN A 17 0.92 -27.05 -52.82
CA ASN A 17 -0.18 -26.47 -52.05
C ASN A 17 -0.88 -27.49 -51.12
N GLU A 18 -0.89 -27.24 -49.81
CA GLU A 18 -1.93 -27.77 -48.93
C GLU A 18 -3.24 -26.95 -49.11
N PRO A 19 -4.40 -27.59 -49.31
CA PRO A 19 -5.67 -26.85 -49.40
C PRO A 19 -6.13 -26.33 -48.03
N LEU A 20 -6.08 -25.01 -47.89
CA LEU A 20 -7.06 -24.16 -47.19
C LEU A 20 -7.74 -24.75 -45.94
N GLN A 21 -7.27 -24.33 -44.77
CA GLN A 21 -7.99 -24.49 -43.50
C GLN A 21 -9.31 -23.71 -43.52
N THR A 22 -10.40 -24.32 -43.99
CA THR A 22 -11.75 -23.80 -43.73
C THR A 22 -12.11 -24.06 -42.27
N SER A 23 -12.11 -22.99 -41.47
CA SER A 23 -12.52 -23.01 -40.07
C SER A 23 -14.00 -23.40 -39.94
N ASN A 24 -14.28 -24.57 -39.36
CA ASN A 24 -15.55 -24.77 -38.67
C ASN A 24 -15.47 -25.80 -37.54
N SER A 25 -16.35 -25.61 -36.56
CA SER A 25 -16.20 -26.13 -35.20
C SER A 25 -16.38 -27.66 -35.01
N ASN A 26 -15.66 -28.16 -34.00
CA ASN A 26 -15.83 -29.41 -33.22
C ASN A 26 -14.76 -30.50 -33.37
N LYS A 27 -14.36 -31.05 -32.22
CA LYS A 27 -13.36 -32.10 -32.03
C LYS A 27 -13.75 -33.38 -32.80
N SER A 28 -13.25 -33.56 -34.02
CA SER A 28 -13.46 -34.78 -34.79
C SER A 28 -12.63 -35.94 -34.20
N SER A 29 -13.22 -37.14 -34.15
CA SER A 29 -12.56 -38.32 -33.58
C SER A 29 -11.50 -38.88 -34.54
N LEU A 30 -10.32 -39.25 -34.03
CA LEU A 30 -9.20 -39.83 -34.81
C LEU A 30 -9.58 -41.00 -35.72
N ILE A 31 -10.68 -41.68 -35.44
CA ILE A 31 -11.20 -42.77 -36.25
C ILE A 31 -11.55 -42.36 -37.69
N TRP A 32 -11.84 -41.09 -37.93
CA TRP A 32 -12.07 -40.55 -39.28
C TRP A 32 -10.83 -40.59 -40.18
N GLY A 33 -9.62 -40.77 -39.64
CA GLY A 33 -8.44 -41.08 -40.45
C GLY A 33 -8.50 -42.43 -41.18
N TYR A 34 -9.45 -43.31 -40.80
CA TYR A 34 -9.62 -44.66 -41.35
C TYR A 34 -10.96 -44.85 -42.11
N PHE A 35 -11.80 -43.80 -42.18
CA PHE A 35 -13.12 -43.86 -42.79
C PHE A 35 -13.48 -42.57 -43.54
N GLU A 36 -14.11 -42.72 -44.70
CA GLU A 36 -14.62 -41.63 -45.54
C GLU A 36 -16.15 -41.54 -45.47
N ASN A 37 -16.73 -40.33 -45.57
CA ASN A 37 -18.19 -40.16 -45.62
C ASN A 37 -18.74 -40.68 -46.96
N CYS A 38 -19.83 -41.45 -46.90
CA CYS A 38 -20.53 -41.90 -48.09
C CYS A 38 -21.52 -40.84 -48.60
N LYS A 39 -21.98 -40.98 -49.86
CA LYS A 39 -23.17 -40.28 -50.37
C LYS A 39 -24.43 -40.62 -49.53
N GLU A 40 -24.47 -41.81 -48.95
CA GLU A 40 -25.44 -42.23 -47.92
C GLU A 40 -25.08 -41.56 -46.58
N LEU A 41 -25.85 -40.54 -46.18
CA LEU A 41 -25.58 -39.70 -45.00
C LEU A 41 -25.53 -40.46 -43.66
N ASP A 42 -26.09 -41.67 -43.60
CA ASP A 42 -26.13 -42.53 -42.42
C ASP A 42 -24.93 -43.50 -42.30
N LYS A 43 -24.05 -43.56 -43.31
CA LYS A 43 -22.94 -44.53 -43.40
C LYS A 43 -21.58 -43.87 -43.67
N ALA A 44 -20.51 -44.56 -43.27
CA ALA A 44 -19.14 -44.25 -43.66
C ALA A 44 -18.48 -45.50 -44.25
N ALA A 45 -17.60 -45.34 -45.25
CA ALA A 45 -16.86 -46.43 -45.85
C ALA A 45 -15.49 -46.57 -45.16
N CYS A 46 -15.06 -47.80 -44.88
CA CYS A 46 -13.70 -48.02 -44.37
C CYS A 46 -12.69 -47.86 -45.51
N ASN A 47 -11.64 -47.06 -45.29
CA ASN A 47 -10.65 -46.75 -46.33
C ASN A 47 -9.87 -48.01 -46.80
N HIS A 48 -9.82 -49.07 -45.97
CA HIS A 48 -9.01 -50.27 -46.20
C HIS A 48 -9.75 -51.45 -46.84
N CYS A 49 -11.03 -51.65 -46.55
CA CYS A 49 -11.84 -52.73 -47.15
C CYS A 49 -13.06 -52.24 -47.94
N LYS A 50 -13.27 -50.92 -47.99
CA LYS A 50 -14.41 -50.22 -48.63
C LYS A 50 -15.80 -50.66 -48.16
N GLN A 51 -15.88 -51.47 -47.09
CA GLN A 51 -17.14 -51.86 -46.47
C GLN A 51 -17.81 -50.64 -45.81
N LYS A 52 -19.10 -50.43 -46.11
CA LYS A 52 -19.93 -49.38 -45.53
C LYS A 52 -20.40 -49.78 -44.13
N VAL A 53 -20.29 -48.87 -43.17
CA VAL A 53 -20.62 -49.06 -41.76
C VAL A 53 -21.60 -47.97 -41.32
N TYR A 54 -22.71 -48.35 -40.68
CA TYR A 54 -23.72 -47.43 -40.19
C TYR A 54 -23.19 -46.56 -39.04
N LYS A 55 -23.19 -45.23 -39.25
CA LYS A 55 -22.82 -44.21 -38.25
C LYS A 55 -24.02 -43.49 -37.66
N GLY A 56 -25.18 -43.51 -38.32
CA GLY A 56 -26.37 -42.73 -37.93
C GLY A 56 -26.39 -41.31 -38.51
N ILE A 57 -27.54 -40.64 -38.38
CA ILE A 57 -27.83 -39.35 -39.01
C ILE A 57 -27.87 -38.23 -37.94
N GLY A 58 -27.28 -37.07 -38.28
CA GLY A 58 -27.34 -35.85 -37.47
C GLY A 58 -26.80 -36.03 -36.04
N ILE A 59 -27.51 -35.48 -35.05
CA ILE A 59 -27.12 -35.50 -33.63
C ILE A 59 -26.99 -36.94 -33.06
N LYS A 60 -27.61 -37.94 -33.69
CA LYS A 60 -27.51 -39.36 -33.28
C LYS A 60 -26.32 -40.08 -33.91
N ALA A 61 -25.45 -39.41 -34.67
CA ALA A 61 -24.29 -40.02 -35.29
C ALA A 61 -23.23 -40.42 -34.25
N THR A 62 -22.77 -41.68 -34.27
CA THR A 62 -21.74 -42.19 -33.34
C THR A 62 -20.65 -42.96 -34.08
N THR A 63 -19.45 -42.99 -33.50
CA THR A 63 -18.29 -43.69 -34.07
C THR A 63 -18.14 -45.15 -33.60
N SER A 64 -19.06 -45.62 -32.75
CA SER A 64 -19.02 -46.95 -32.12
C SER A 64 -19.01 -48.11 -33.13
N SER A 65 -19.79 -48.00 -34.21
CA SER A 65 -19.84 -49.02 -35.26
C SER A 65 -18.53 -49.10 -36.04
N MET A 66 -17.94 -47.94 -36.39
CA MET A 66 -16.64 -47.85 -37.04
C MET A 66 -15.53 -48.44 -36.15
N ARG A 67 -15.59 -48.21 -34.83
CA ARG A 67 -14.63 -48.79 -33.87
C ARG A 67 -14.77 -50.31 -33.78
N LYS A 68 -16.00 -50.84 -33.76
CA LYS A 68 -16.27 -52.29 -33.82
C LYS A 68 -15.73 -52.89 -35.12
N HIS A 69 -15.97 -52.24 -36.27
CA HIS A 69 -15.44 -52.67 -37.57
C HIS A 69 -13.92 -52.81 -37.55
N LEU A 70 -13.18 -51.76 -37.15
CA LEU A 70 -11.71 -51.85 -37.03
C LEU A 70 -11.29 -52.97 -36.06
N LYS A 71 -11.92 -53.08 -34.89
CA LYS A 71 -11.58 -54.12 -33.90
C LYS A 71 -11.71 -55.55 -34.45
N PHE A 72 -12.73 -55.82 -35.27
CA PHE A 72 -13.03 -57.18 -35.75
C PHE A 72 -12.49 -57.49 -37.16
N LYS A 73 -12.30 -56.49 -38.03
CA LYS A 73 -11.81 -56.67 -39.42
C LYS A 73 -10.39 -56.18 -39.65
N HIS A 74 -9.87 -55.26 -38.84
CA HIS A 74 -8.57 -54.61 -39.03
C HIS A 74 -7.82 -54.43 -37.70
N LYS A 75 -7.59 -55.54 -36.98
CA LYS A 75 -7.02 -55.57 -35.63
C LYS A 75 -5.74 -54.72 -35.46
N THR A 76 -4.81 -54.81 -36.42
CA THR A 76 -3.55 -54.03 -36.41
C THR A 76 -3.77 -52.52 -36.56
N LEU A 77 -4.78 -52.09 -37.32
CA LEU A 77 -5.16 -50.67 -37.43
C LEU A 77 -5.89 -50.18 -36.17
N PHE A 78 -6.69 -51.06 -35.55
CA PHE A 78 -7.32 -50.78 -34.27
C PHE A 78 -6.28 -50.58 -33.14
N GLU A 79 -5.21 -51.39 -33.12
CA GLU A 79 -4.09 -51.24 -32.18
C GLU A 79 -3.31 -49.94 -32.42
N LYS A 80 -3.08 -49.54 -33.68
CA LYS A 80 -2.49 -48.23 -34.03
C LYS A 80 -3.37 -47.07 -33.55
N LEU A 81 -4.69 -47.16 -33.74
CA LEU A 81 -5.66 -46.16 -33.26
C LEU A 81 -5.70 -46.07 -31.72
N LEU A 82 -5.62 -47.19 -31.01
CA LEU A 82 -5.53 -47.18 -29.54
C LEU A 82 -4.23 -46.52 -29.06
N THR A 83 -3.11 -46.78 -29.72
CA THR A 83 -1.79 -46.21 -29.37
C THR A 83 -1.77 -44.70 -29.58
N SER A 84 -2.32 -44.19 -30.68
CA SER A 84 -2.43 -42.74 -30.91
C SER A 84 -3.42 -42.07 -29.95
N GLU A 85 -4.55 -42.70 -29.63
CA GLU A 85 -5.48 -42.21 -28.60
C GLU A 85 -4.86 -42.14 -27.20
N VAL A 86 -4.01 -43.10 -26.83
CA VAL A 86 -3.29 -43.08 -25.55
C VAL A 86 -2.21 -41.98 -25.53
N ARG A 87 -1.52 -41.77 -26.65
CA ARG A 87 -0.51 -40.70 -26.78
C ARG A 87 -1.14 -39.31 -26.61
N ILE A 88 -2.21 -39.00 -27.35
CA ILE A 88 -2.94 -37.73 -27.19
C ILE A 88 -3.53 -37.58 -25.78
N LYS A 89 -4.01 -38.67 -25.15
CA LYS A 89 -4.47 -38.62 -23.74
C LYS A 89 -3.37 -38.39 -22.71
N LYS A 90 -2.10 -38.72 -23.00
CA LYS A 90 -0.96 -38.34 -22.16
C LYS A 90 -0.56 -36.88 -22.40
N GLU A 91 -0.50 -36.45 -23.66
CA GLU A 91 -0.12 -35.09 -24.05
C GLU A 91 -1.17 -34.06 -23.58
N ALA A 92 -2.48 -34.37 -23.65
CA ALA A 92 -3.55 -33.52 -23.10
C ALA A 92 -3.53 -33.43 -21.57
N LYS A 93 -3.15 -34.51 -20.86
CA LYS A 93 -3.02 -34.51 -19.39
C LYS A 93 -1.91 -33.60 -18.86
N ALA A 94 -0.97 -33.18 -19.70
CA ALA A 94 0.07 -32.21 -19.35
C ALA A 94 -0.35 -30.75 -19.57
N LYS A 95 -1.53 -30.48 -20.15
CA LYS A 95 -2.02 -29.12 -20.45
C LYS A 95 -3.40 -28.78 -19.86
N ASP A 96 -4.29 -29.76 -19.66
CA ASP A 96 -5.62 -29.51 -19.06
C ASP A 96 -5.63 -29.66 -17.53
N SER A 97 -5.04 -28.69 -16.85
CA SER A 97 -5.47 -28.32 -15.49
C SER A 97 -6.49 -27.18 -15.57
N ILE A 98 -7.73 -27.48 -15.99
CA ILE A 98 -9.01 -26.83 -15.59
C ILE A 98 -10.20 -27.44 -16.37
N GLN A 99 -11.34 -27.63 -15.67
CA GLN A 99 -12.70 -27.98 -16.14
C GLN A 99 -13.04 -29.38 -16.73
N THR A 100 -13.47 -30.23 -15.78
CA THR A 100 -14.80 -30.90 -15.77
C THR A 100 -15.23 -31.79 -16.94
N GLY A 101 -14.81 -33.06 -16.88
CA GLY A 101 -15.70 -34.20 -17.17
C GLY A 101 -16.00 -34.96 -15.87
N LYS A 102 -17.26 -35.36 -15.62
CA LYS A 102 -17.64 -36.13 -14.42
C LYS A 102 -17.02 -37.54 -14.46
N ARG A 103 -15.78 -37.67 -13.97
CA ARG A 103 -15.18 -38.97 -13.63
C ARG A 103 -16.03 -39.60 -12.52
N GLN A 104 -16.66 -40.74 -12.79
CA GLN A 104 -17.33 -41.52 -11.77
C GLN A 104 -16.28 -41.97 -10.76
N MET A 105 -16.40 -41.47 -9.52
CA MET A 105 -15.48 -41.81 -8.45
C MET A 105 -15.59 -43.30 -8.12
N SER A 106 -14.46 -43.97 -7.89
CA SER A 106 -14.47 -45.33 -7.34
C SER A 106 -15.08 -45.34 -5.93
N LEU A 107 -15.54 -46.49 -5.45
CA LEU A 107 -16.03 -46.61 -4.07
C LEU A 107 -15.00 -46.11 -3.06
N TYR A 108 -13.73 -46.48 -3.24
CA TYR A 108 -12.60 -46.00 -2.44
C TYR A 108 -12.42 -44.47 -2.51
N GLU A 109 -12.45 -43.88 -3.71
CA GLU A 109 -12.43 -42.41 -3.88
C GLU A 109 -13.65 -41.74 -3.22
N SER A 110 -14.82 -42.38 -3.22
CA SER A 110 -16.06 -41.86 -2.63
C SER A 110 -16.08 -41.91 -1.09
N VAL A 111 -15.46 -42.94 -0.50
CA VAL A 111 -15.27 -43.07 0.95
C VAL A 111 -14.22 -42.07 1.41
N ASN A 112 -13.03 -42.05 0.79
CA ASN A 112 -11.96 -41.12 1.16
C ASN A 112 -12.35 -39.63 1.01
N LYS A 113 -13.25 -39.29 0.07
CA LYS A 113 -13.77 -37.92 -0.09
C LYS A 113 -14.78 -37.50 0.99
N LYS A 114 -15.28 -38.44 1.80
CA LYS A 114 -16.09 -38.18 3.01
C LYS A 114 -15.27 -38.18 4.30
N ILE A 115 -14.05 -38.71 4.29
CA ILE A 115 -13.17 -38.68 5.47
C ILE A 115 -12.73 -37.24 5.70
N CYS A 116 -13.13 -36.67 6.84
CA CYS A 116 -12.56 -35.42 7.30
C CYS A 116 -11.10 -35.61 7.66
N TRP A 117 -10.25 -34.67 7.26
CA TRP A 117 -8.84 -34.67 7.62
C TRP A 117 -8.65 -34.48 9.12
N ASP A 118 -7.56 -35.03 9.66
CA ASP A 118 -7.16 -34.72 11.02
C ASP A 118 -6.71 -33.26 11.12
N MET A 119 -6.76 -32.68 12.32
CA MET A 119 -6.26 -31.33 12.58
C MET A 119 -4.76 -31.20 12.28
N ASN A 120 -3.98 -32.27 12.44
CA ASN A 120 -2.55 -32.29 12.16
C ASN A 120 -2.19 -32.76 10.74
N ASP A 121 -3.17 -33.11 9.89
CA ASP A 121 -2.93 -33.43 8.47
C ASP A 121 -2.26 -32.24 7.77
N ALA A 122 -1.30 -32.51 6.89
CA ALA A 122 -0.56 -31.46 6.17
C ALA A 122 -1.47 -30.48 5.43
N LYS A 123 -2.58 -30.96 4.85
CA LYS A 123 -3.56 -30.12 4.13
C LYS A 123 -4.42 -29.28 5.09
N SER A 124 -4.70 -29.80 6.29
CA SER A 124 -5.34 -29.01 7.34
C SER A 124 -4.42 -27.90 7.81
N LYS A 125 -3.13 -28.20 8.05
CA LYS A 125 -2.11 -27.20 8.43
C LYS A 125 -1.90 -26.11 7.37
N GLU A 126 -1.89 -26.47 6.09
CA GLU A 126 -1.84 -25.49 4.99
C GLU A 126 -3.04 -24.53 5.03
N ILE A 127 -4.25 -25.06 5.23
CA ILE A 127 -5.47 -24.23 5.41
C ILE A 127 -5.41 -23.41 6.71
N HIS A 128 -4.88 -23.96 7.80
CA HIS A 128 -4.66 -23.22 9.06
C HIS A 128 -3.77 -22.00 8.83
N LYS A 129 -2.63 -22.17 8.13
CA LYS A 129 -1.72 -21.07 7.83
C LYS A 129 -2.40 -19.99 6.99
N ILE A 130 -3.11 -20.35 5.92
CA ILE A 130 -3.82 -19.38 5.07
C ILE A 130 -4.92 -18.63 5.84
N ILE A 131 -5.68 -19.32 6.71
CA ILE A 131 -6.68 -18.65 7.58
C ILE A 131 -6.00 -17.76 8.62
N GLY A 132 -4.85 -18.17 9.17
CA GLY A 132 -4.03 -17.35 10.06
C GLY A 132 -3.49 -16.09 9.38
N GLU A 133 -3.04 -16.21 8.13
CA GLU A 133 -2.61 -15.09 7.28
C GLU A 133 -3.77 -14.12 7.04
N MET A 134 -4.96 -14.62 6.70
CA MET A 134 -6.18 -13.81 6.56
C MET A 134 -6.53 -13.07 7.87
N ILE A 135 -6.49 -13.76 9.02
CA ILE A 135 -6.71 -13.14 10.34
C ILE A 135 -5.74 -11.97 10.59
N CYS A 136 -4.45 -12.17 10.29
CA CYS A 136 -3.42 -11.14 10.47
C CYS A 136 -3.56 -9.96 9.49
N VAL A 137 -3.74 -10.26 8.19
CA VAL A 137 -3.73 -9.25 7.12
C VAL A 137 -4.99 -8.39 7.15
N ASP A 138 -6.16 -9.01 7.36
CA ASP A 138 -7.44 -8.30 7.40
C ASP A 138 -7.76 -7.75 8.81
N ASN A 139 -6.89 -8.01 9.79
CA ASN A 139 -7.05 -7.64 11.21
C ASN A 139 -8.40 -8.11 11.79
N GLU A 140 -8.82 -9.32 11.42
CA GLU A 140 -10.06 -9.93 11.89
C GLU A 140 -9.89 -10.51 13.31
N PRO A 141 -10.89 -10.41 14.20
CA PRO A 141 -10.82 -11.03 15.51
C PRO A 141 -10.81 -12.56 15.40
N PHE A 142 -10.00 -13.22 16.23
CA PHE A 142 -9.87 -14.68 16.30
C PHE A 142 -11.19 -15.47 16.40
N ASN A 143 -12.28 -14.87 16.88
CA ASN A 143 -13.59 -15.54 16.93
C ASN A 143 -14.26 -15.71 15.55
N MET A 144 -13.71 -15.11 14.50
CA MET A 144 -14.20 -15.22 13.12
C MET A 144 -14.25 -16.68 12.63
N VAL A 145 -13.27 -17.50 13.02
CA VAL A 145 -13.26 -18.96 12.72
C VAL A 145 -14.38 -19.74 13.40
N GLU A 146 -15.01 -19.18 14.43
CA GLU A 146 -16.13 -19.79 15.18
C GLU A 146 -17.50 -19.25 14.72
N ARG A 147 -17.54 -18.27 13.80
CA ARG A 147 -18.80 -17.68 13.31
C ARG A 147 -19.56 -18.65 12.40
N SER A 148 -20.88 -18.71 12.56
CA SER A 148 -21.75 -19.64 11.83
C SER A 148 -21.70 -19.45 10.31
N GLY A 149 -21.67 -18.20 9.83
CA GLY A 149 -21.56 -17.88 8.40
C GLY A 149 -20.26 -18.38 7.77
N PHE A 150 -19.12 -18.15 8.44
CA PHE A 150 -17.81 -18.60 7.96
C PHE A 150 -17.68 -20.13 7.99
N ASN A 151 -18.16 -20.78 9.05
CA ASN A 151 -18.21 -22.24 9.10
C ASN A 151 -19.10 -22.85 8.01
N LYS A 152 -20.26 -22.24 7.71
CA LYS A 152 -21.14 -22.67 6.61
C LYS A 152 -20.46 -22.52 5.25
N LEU A 153 -19.73 -21.43 5.01
CA LEU A 153 -18.92 -21.22 3.80
C LEU A 153 -17.84 -22.30 3.67
N MET A 154 -17.07 -22.54 4.73
CA MET A 154 -15.96 -23.50 4.71
C MET A 154 -16.44 -24.95 4.59
N ALA A 155 -17.58 -25.31 5.20
CA ALA A 155 -18.22 -26.60 5.01
C ALA A 155 -18.72 -26.83 3.56
N PHE A 156 -19.06 -25.76 2.83
CA PHE A 156 -19.43 -25.83 1.41
C PHE A 156 -18.20 -25.92 0.49
N VAL A 157 -17.21 -25.04 0.71
CA VAL A 157 -15.98 -24.94 -0.12
C VAL A 157 -15.05 -26.14 0.10
N LYS A 158 -14.90 -26.60 1.35
CA LYS A 158 -13.98 -27.67 1.72
C LYS A 158 -14.57 -28.63 2.78
N PRO A 159 -15.53 -29.50 2.41
CA PRO A 159 -16.22 -30.40 3.35
C PRO A 159 -15.30 -31.36 4.13
N GLN A 160 -14.09 -31.65 3.64
CA GLN A 160 -13.13 -32.54 4.30
C GLN A 160 -12.35 -31.82 5.43
N TYR A 161 -12.36 -30.50 5.46
CA TYR A 161 -11.57 -29.72 6.41
C TYR A 161 -12.38 -29.43 7.68
N LYS A 162 -11.81 -29.72 8.85
CA LYS A 162 -12.40 -29.40 10.16
C LYS A 162 -11.80 -28.11 10.70
N MET A 163 -12.64 -27.11 10.90
CA MET A 163 -12.22 -25.81 11.45
C MET A 163 -11.80 -25.94 12.93
N PRO A 164 -10.56 -25.56 13.31
CA PRO A 164 -10.20 -25.40 14.70
C PRO A 164 -10.90 -24.20 15.35
N GLY A 165 -11.19 -24.28 16.64
CA GLY A 165 -11.66 -23.14 17.42
C GLY A 165 -10.59 -22.06 17.58
N ARG A 166 -11.00 -20.87 18.02
CA ARG A 166 -10.13 -19.68 18.14
C ARG A 166 -8.88 -19.92 18.99
N LYS A 167 -8.99 -20.79 20.01
CA LYS A 167 -7.89 -21.16 20.91
C LYS A 167 -6.70 -21.79 20.18
N TYR A 168 -6.95 -22.55 19.12
CA TYR A 168 -5.91 -23.20 18.32
C TYR A 168 -5.15 -22.15 17.48
N PHE A 169 -5.88 -21.21 16.89
CA PHE A 169 -5.27 -20.09 16.16
C PHE A 169 -4.46 -19.16 17.09
N THR A 170 -5.00 -18.80 18.25
CA THR A 170 -4.28 -17.96 19.23
C THR A 170 -3.06 -18.64 19.84
N GLY A 171 -3.12 -19.95 20.07
CA GLY A 171 -2.12 -20.69 20.85
C GLY A 171 -1.05 -21.42 20.03
N ILE A 172 -1.32 -21.70 18.75
CA ILE A 172 -0.44 -22.49 17.88
C ILE A 172 -0.18 -21.75 16.56
N VAL A 173 -1.22 -21.57 15.73
CA VAL A 173 -1.04 -21.10 14.34
C VAL A 173 -0.37 -19.73 14.26
N ILE A 174 -0.89 -18.72 14.97
CA ILE A 174 -0.33 -17.36 14.92
C ILE A 174 1.03 -17.27 15.62
N PRO A 175 1.27 -17.90 16.79
CA PRO A 175 2.60 -18.02 17.37
C PRO A 175 3.65 -18.66 16.44
N GLU A 176 3.33 -19.76 15.76
CA GLU A 176 4.22 -20.40 14.78
C GLU A 176 4.55 -19.46 13.61
N MET A 177 3.54 -18.80 13.04
CA MET A 177 3.73 -17.80 11.99
C MET A 177 4.55 -16.58 12.44
N TYR A 178 4.37 -16.12 13.68
CA TYR A 178 5.15 -15.03 14.26
C TYR A 178 6.63 -15.41 14.38
N ILE A 179 6.94 -16.64 14.81
CA ILE A 179 8.32 -17.14 14.87
C ILE A 179 8.93 -17.20 13.48
N GLU A 180 8.24 -17.79 12.49
CA GLU A 180 8.70 -17.85 11.09
C GLU A 180 8.99 -16.45 10.53
N LEU A 181 8.08 -15.50 10.72
CA LEU A 181 8.22 -14.12 10.26
C LEU A 181 9.34 -13.38 11.00
N LYS A 182 9.45 -13.54 12.33
CA LYS A 182 10.50 -12.91 13.15
C LYS A 182 11.88 -13.40 12.70
N THR A 183 12.09 -14.70 12.57
CA THR A 183 13.37 -15.27 12.09
C THR A 183 13.72 -14.74 10.69
N LYS A 184 12.74 -14.66 9.78
CA LYS A 184 12.95 -14.08 8.44
C LYS A 184 13.38 -12.61 8.50
N ILE A 185 12.71 -11.79 9.32
CA ILE A 185 13.07 -10.38 9.50
C ILE A 185 14.46 -10.25 10.13
N MET A 186 14.78 -11.01 11.18
CA MET A 186 16.12 -11.02 11.80
C MET A 186 17.21 -11.33 10.77
N SER A 187 17.07 -12.41 9.99
CA SER A 187 18.04 -12.75 8.93
C SER A 187 18.18 -11.67 7.85
N THR A 188 17.12 -10.88 7.61
CA THR A 188 17.18 -9.73 6.69
C THR A 188 17.90 -8.54 7.32
N LEU A 189 17.68 -8.26 8.61
CA LEU A 189 18.35 -7.20 9.34
C LEU A 189 19.82 -7.52 9.67
N GLU A 190 20.20 -8.81 9.60
CA GLU A 190 21.58 -9.26 9.70
C GLU A 190 22.42 -8.88 8.46
N THR A 191 21.85 -8.89 7.25
CA THR A 191 22.59 -8.56 6.01
C THR A 191 22.62 -7.07 5.66
N VAL A 192 21.70 -6.25 6.17
CA VAL A 192 21.67 -4.81 5.85
C VAL A 192 22.79 -4.04 6.57
N ALA A 193 23.37 -3.08 5.85
CA ALA A 193 24.49 -2.26 6.34
C ALA A 193 24.10 -1.33 7.50
N ALA A 194 22.87 -0.82 7.52
CA ALA A 194 22.38 0.09 8.55
C ALA A 194 20.86 -0.02 8.72
N VAL A 195 20.38 0.22 9.94
CA VAL A 195 18.96 0.24 10.29
C VAL A 195 18.60 1.60 10.90
N SER A 196 17.50 2.20 10.47
CA SER A 196 16.87 3.32 11.18
C SER A 196 15.67 2.82 11.98
N LEU A 197 15.38 3.43 13.12
CA LEU A 197 14.23 3.09 13.96
C LEU A 197 13.23 4.23 14.01
N THR A 198 11.94 3.91 14.10
CA THR A 198 10.90 4.84 14.56
C THR A 198 10.26 4.27 15.81
N SER A 199 10.07 5.09 16.85
CA SER A 199 9.36 4.71 18.07
C SER A 199 8.25 5.69 18.41
N ASP A 200 7.12 5.16 18.86
CA ASP A 200 5.98 5.91 19.38
C ASP A 200 5.53 5.31 20.73
N ILE A 201 5.10 6.19 21.65
CA ILE A 201 4.49 5.80 22.92
C ILE A 201 3.10 6.42 22.99
N TRP A 202 2.09 5.57 23.13
CA TRP A 202 0.71 6.02 23.29
C TRP A 202 0.02 5.31 24.45
N THR A 203 -0.92 6.02 25.08
CA THR A 203 -1.86 5.41 26.02
C THR A 203 -3.18 5.17 25.30
N CYS A 204 -3.64 3.92 25.30
CA CYS A 204 -4.94 3.57 24.72
C CYS A 204 -6.06 4.12 25.60
N SER A 205 -6.88 5.01 25.05
CA SER A 205 -7.96 5.71 25.76
C SER A 205 -9.10 4.81 26.26
N HIS A 206 -9.19 3.57 25.77
CA HIS A 206 -10.30 2.65 26.10
C HIS A 206 -10.03 1.81 27.36
N ASN A 207 -8.76 1.55 27.67
CA ASN A 207 -8.35 0.70 28.80
C ASN A 207 -7.23 1.32 29.65
N ASN A 208 -6.81 2.55 29.34
CA ASN A 208 -5.69 3.28 29.95
C ASN A 208 -4.35 2.51 29.95
N ALA A 209 -4.20 1.51 29.09
CA ALA A 209 -2.96 0.77 28.92
C ALA A 209 -2.02 1.53 27.99
N SER A 210 -0.78 1.72 28.42
CA SER A 210 0.28 2.33 27.63
C SER A 210 1.04 1.29 26.82
N PHE A 211 1.47 1.66 25.62
CA PHE A 211 2.24 0.83 24.73
C PHE A 211 3.42 1.62 24.16
N ILE A 212 4.51 0.90 23.90
CA ILE A 212 5.66 1.38 23.13
C ILE A 212 5.79 0.53 21.87
N SER A 213 5.96 1.17 20.72
CA SER A 213 6.28 0.50 19.46
C SER A 213 7.70 0.79 19.02
N PHE A 214 8.23 -0.17 18.26
CA PHE A 214 9.48 -0.02 17.53
C PHE A 214 9.31 -0.59 16.13
N THR A 215 9.62 0.21 15.13
CA THR A 215 9.59 -0.18 13.72
C THR A 215 10.95 0.10 13.11
N SER A 216 11.56 -0.92 12.49
CA SER A 216 12.79 -0.78 11.72
C SER A 216 12.51 -0.33 10.30
N HIS A 217 13.45 0.41 9.74
CA HIS A 217 13.46 0.90 8.36
C HIS A 217 14.85 0.66 7.79
N TRP A 218 14.93 0.08 6.60
CA TRP A 218 16.18 -0.21 5.91
C TRP A 218 16.03 -0.06 4.39
N ILE A 219 17.15 -0.11 3.70
CA ILE A 219 17.21 -0.11 2.23
C ILE A 219 17.87 -1.42 1.80
N SER A 220 17.27 -2.13 0.85
CA SER A 220 17.86 -3.32 0.23
C SER A 220 18.82 -2.97 -0.89
N GLU A 221 19.63 -3.93 -1.33
CA GLU A 221 20.64 -3.75 -2.40
C GLU A 221 20.07 -3.22 -3.72
N ASP A 222 18.79 -3.49 -4.01
CA ASP A 222 18.06 -2.95 -5.16
C ASP A 222 17.44 -1.56 -4.91
N PHE A 223 17.97 -0.82 -3.91
CA PHE A 223 17.58 0.52 -3.50
C PHE A 223 16.09 0.70 -3.13
N LYS A 224 15.41 -0.38 -2.72
CA LYS A 224 14.04 -0.30 -2.19
C LYS A 224 14.03 -0.07 -0.69
N GLN A 225 13.19 0.87 -0.25
CA GLN A 225 12.91 1.09 1.17
C GLN A 225 11.96 0.01 1.68
N HIS A 226 12.32 -0.60 2.81
CA HIS A 226 11.49 -1.56 3.54
C HIS A 226 11.32 -1.10 4.98
N HIS A 227 10.27 -1.56 5.63
CA HIS A 227 10.04 -1.36 7.06
C HIS A 227 9.37 -2.58 7.68
N SER A 228 9.57 -2.77 8.98
CA SER A 228 8.87 -3.80 9.75
C SER A 228 8.68 -3.37 11.19
N THR A 229 7.47 -3.51 11.72
CA THR A 229 7.22 -3.32 13.15
C THR A 229 7.78 -4.52 13.91
N LEU A 230 8.82 -4.27 14.70
CA LEU A 230 9.54 -5.28 15.46
C LEU A 230 8.73 -5.74 16.67
N ASN A 231 8.33 -4.78 17.52
CA ASN A 231 7.49 -5.06 18.68
C ASN A 231 6.46 -3.94 18.87
N ILE A 232 5.32 -4.33 19.44
CA ILE A 232 4.43 -3.46 20.19
C ILE A 232 4.36 -4.08 21.58
N ARG A 233 4.93 -3.42 22.59
CA ARG A 233 4.98 -3.92 23.97
C ARG A 233 4.05 -3.11 24.86
N HIS A 234 3.34 -3.79 25.76
CA HIS A 234 2.65 -3.12 26.87
C HIS A 234 3.72 -2.49 27.78
N PHE A 235 3.57 -1.21 28.09
CA PHE A 235 4.57 -0.39 28.75
C PHE A 235 3.96 0.30 30.00
N PRO A 236 3.66 -0.47 31.06
CA PRO A 236 2.93 0.02 32.22
C PRO A 236 3.79 0.93 33.12
N GLY A 237 3.11 1.74 33.94
CA GLY A 237 3.75 2.59 34.94
C GLY A 237 4.19 3.95 34.40
N ARG A 238 5.24 4.52 35.00
CA ARG A 238 5.75 5.84 34.61
C ARG A 238 6.71 5.70 33.43
N HIS A 239 6.42 6.38 32.32
CA HIS A 239 7.28 6.43 31.13
C HIS A 239 8.53 7.30 31.38
N THR A 240 9.40 6.91 32.33
CA THR A 240 10.64 7.64 32.64
C THR A 240 11.69 7.39 31.56
N GLY A 241 12.67 8.28 31.43
CA GLY A 241 13.80 8.06 30.51
C GLY A 241 14.51 6.72 30.74
N PHE A 242 14.71 6.34 32.01
CA PHE A 242 15.28 5.05 32.39
C PHE A 242 14.44 3.84 31.90
N ALA A 243 13.11 3.88 32.06
CA ALA A 243 12.24 2.80 31.58
C ALA A 243 12.28 2.69 30.03
N ILE A 244 12.36 3.84 29.34
CA ILE A 244 12.44 3.91 27.88
C ILE A 244 13.81 3.38 27.41
N LYS A 245 14.90 3.77 28.07
CA LYS A 245 16.25 3.23 27.85
C LYS A 245 16.26 1.71 27.92
N ASN A 246 15.78 1.14 29.03
CA ASN A 246 15.82 -0.32 29.23
C ASN A 246 15.02 -1.03 28.12
N SER A 247 13.83 -0.50 27.75
CA SER A 247 13.04 -1.07 26.66
C SER A 247 13.71 -0.93 25.28
N LEU A 248 14.56 0.06 25.06
CA LEU A 248 15.39 0.18 23.85
C LEU A 248 16.52 -0.85 23.86
N GLU A 249 17.29 -0.95 24.94
CA GLU A 249 18.38 -1.92 25.08
C GLU A 249 17.87 -3.37 24.97
N GLU A 250 16.74 -3.69 25.60
CA GLU A 250 16.07 -4.99 25.44
C GLU A 250 15.67 -5.28 23.99
N LEU A 251 15.15 -4.30 23.25
CA LEU A 251 14.81 -4.47 21.83
C LEU A 251 16.07 -4.71 20.98
N LEU A 252 17.10 -3.90 21.16
CA LEU A 252 18.33 -4.00 20.37
C LEU A 252 19.04 -5.34 20.60
N ASN A 253 18.98 -5.85 21.83
CA ASN A 253 19.46 -7.20 22.16
C ASN A 253 18.54 -8.30 21.60
N GLU A 254 17.21 -8.16 21.68
CA GLU A 254 16.25 -9.15 21.13
C GLU A 254 16.40 -9.35 19.62
N TRP A 255 16.79 -8.30 18.89
CA TRP A 255 16.87 -8.28 17.43
C TRP A 255 18.30 -8.25 16.86
N ASN A 256 19.34 -8.39 17.69
CA ASN A 256 20.75 -8.31 17.30
C ASN A 256 21.11 -7.01 16.54
N LEU A 257 20.55 -5.87 16.98
CA LEU A 257 20.71 -4.55 16.34
C LEU A 257 21.71 -3.61 17.04
N MET A 258 22.36 -4.07 18.11
CA MET A 258 23.41 -3.31 18.80
C MET A 258 24.50 -2.89 17.81
N GLY A 259 24.82 -1.59 17.77
CA GLY A 259 25.81 -1.02 16.84
C GLY A 259 25.36 -0.85 15.38
N LYS A 260 24.16 -1.33 14.98
CA LYS A 260 23.61 -1.19 13.62
C LYS A 260 22.65 -0.02 13.43
N ILE A 261 22.26 0.66 14.51
CA ILE A 261 21.30 1.76 14.45
C ILE A 261 21.97 3.03 13.96
N HIS A 262 21.56 3.52 12.79
CA HIS A 262 22.02 4.79 12.22
C HIS A 262 21.30 6.00 12.81
N LEU A 263 19.98 5.91 12.99
CA LEU A 263 19.15 7.01 13.48
C LEU A 263 17.84 6.51 14.08
N LEU A 264 17.45 7.04 15.23
CA LEU A 264 16.14 6.81 15.84
C LEU A 264 15.25 8.08 15.73
N ILE A 265 14.11 7.95 15.05
CA ILE A 265 13.06 8.98 15.01
C ILE A 265 12.08 8.72 16.16
N ARG A 266 11.88 9.72 17.01
CA ARG A 266 11.06 9.63 18.22
C ARG A 266 10.11 10.82 18.36
N ASP A 267 9.13 10.75 19.27
CA ASP A 267 8.29 11.90 19.61
C ASP A 267 9.12 13.05 20.24
N ASN A 268 8.50 14.20 20.58
CA ASN A 268 9.20 15.26 21.31
C ASN A 268 9.00 15.20 22.84
N GLY A 269 8.64 14.04 23.37
CA GLY A 269 8.51 13.80 24.80
C GLY A 269 9.88 13.94 25.49
N ALA A 270 9.95 14.73 26.56
CA ALA A 270 11.19 14.96 27.30
C ALA A 270 11.80 13.65 27.84
N ASN A 271 10.95 12.72 28.29
CA ASN A 271 11.38 11.42 28.77
C ASN A 271 11.89 10.52 27.63
N MET A 272 11.25 10.57 26.46
CA MET A 272 11.69 9.82 25.29
C MET A 272 13.05 10.32 24.81
N LYS A 273 13.23 11.64 24.69
CA LYS A 273 14.55 12.23 24.40
C LYS A 273 15.58 11.73 25.42
N LYS A 274 15.29 11.87 26.74
CA LYS A 274 16.21 11.41 27.78
C LYS A 274 16.54 9.92 27.68
N GLY A 275 15.55 9.04 27.46
CA GLY A 275 15.80 7.61 27.39
C GLY A 275 16.64 7.18 26.18
N VAL A 276 16.53 7.90 25.07
CA VAL A 276 17.34 7.66 23.87
C VAL A 276 18.75 8.25 24.02
N ASP A 277 18.86 9.45 24.61
CA ASP A 277 20.15 10.05 24.99
C ASP A 277 20.90 9.16 26.02
N ASP A 278 20.22 8.66 27.05
CA ASP A 278 20.77 7.75 28.09
C ASP A 278 21.13 6.36 27.50
N ALA A 279 20.55 5.97 26.35
CA ALA A 279 20.89 4.77 25.58
C ALA A 279 22.03 4.98 24.57
N SER A 280 22.59 6.19 24.49
CA SER A 280 23.67 6.57 23.55
C SER A 280 23.35 6.32 22.07
N LEU A 281 22.07 6.53 21.68
CA LEU A 281 21.62 6.39 20.30
C LEU A 281 21.45 7.77 19.63
N ASP A 282 21.97 7.91 18.42
CA ASP A 282 21.69 9.09 17.58
C ASP A 282 20.18 9.19 17.29
N SER A 283 19.58 10.36 17.56
CA SER A 283 18.14 10.53 17.46
C SER A 283 17.69 11.87 16.88
N PHE A 284 16.50 11.85 16.26
CA PHE A 284 15.86 13.06 15.77
C PHE A 284 14.38 13.11 16.18
N GLY A 285 13.88 14.33 16.41
CA GLY A 285 12.47 14.54 16.76
C GLY A 285 11.57 14.44 15.55
N CYS A 286 10.43 13.76 15.71
CA CYS A 286 9.45 13.59 14.65
C CYS A 286 9.03 14.95 14.07
N PHE A 287 9.28 15.13 12.77
CA PHE A 287 8.97 16.37 12.06
C PHE A 287 7.48 16.73 12.17
N LEU A 288 6.59 15.77 11.92
CA LEU A 288 5.15 15.95 11.98
C LEU A 288 4.66 16.30 13.39
N HIS A 289 5.22 15.68 14.43
CA HIS A 289 4.92 16.02 15.81
C HIS A 289 5.41 17.46 16.15
N THR A 290 6.55 17.88 15.59
CA THR A 290 7.07 19.25 15.75
C THR A 290 6.16 20.29 15.08
N ILE A 291 5.70 20.02 13.86
CA ILE A 291 4.67 20.82 13.16
C ILE A 291 3.36 20.84 13.96
N HIS A 292 2.94 19.70 14.50
CA HIS A 292 1.74 19.61 15.32
C HIS A 292 1.79 20.52 16.55
N LEU A 293 2.90 20.51 17.29
CA LEU A 293 3.11 21.41 18.44
C LEU A 293 3.13 22.88 18.01
N LEU A 294 3.84 23.21 16.93
CA LEU A 294 3.93 24.56 16.37
C LEU A 294 2.54 25.14 16.04
N VAL A 295 1.76 24.42 15.24
CA VAL A 295 0.42 24.88 14.82
C VAL A 295 -0.53 24.98 16.01
N THR A 296 -0.51 23.99 16.91
CA THR A 296 -1.38 23.96 18.09
C THR A 296 -1.07 25.09 19.08
N GLU A 297 0.21 25.42 19.30
CA GLU A 297 0.63 26.59 20.10
C GLU A 297 0.20 27.90 19.44
N SER A 298 0.31 28.00 18.10
CA SER A 298 0.04 29.24 17.38
C SER A 298 -1.45 29.54 17.21
N MET A 299 -2.31 28.51 17.06
CA MET A 299 -3.76 28.72 17.13
C MET A 299 -4.23 29.16 18.53
N LYS A 300 -3.46 28.84 19.58
CA LYS A 300 -3.72 29.29 20.95
C LYS A 300 -3.21 30.71 21.22
N SER A 301 -2.36 31.31 20.38
CA SER A 301 -1.84 32.67 20.63
C SER A 301 -2.88 33.77 20.39
N GLN A 302 -3.94 33.50 19.63
CA GLN A 302 -4.87 34.53 19.16
C GLN A 302 -6.32 34.28 19.60
N LYS A 303 -6.90 35.25 20.31
CA LYS A 303 -8.23 35.14 20.92
C LYS A 303 -9.37 34.94 19.89
N SER A 304 -9.35 35.66 18.76
CA SER A 304 -10.31 35.50 17.67
C SER A 304 -10.33 34.06 17.13
N VAL A 305 -9.17 33.43 16.98
CA VAL A 305 -9.02 32.02 16.55
C VAL A 305 -9.58 31.06 17.60
N GLN A 306 -9.27 31.27 18.89
CA GLN A 306 -9.82 30.44 19.97
C GLN A 306 -11.35 30.52 20.03
N ASP A 307 -11.91 31.73 19.91
CA ASP A 307 -13.36 31.95 20.01
C ASP A 307 -14.12 31.41 18.80
N LEU A 308 -13.54 31.53 17.60
CA LEU A 308 -14.04 30.88 16.38
C LEU A 308 -14.07 29.36 16.54
N LEU A 309 -12.97 28.75 17.01
CA LEU A 309 -12.90 27.31 17.29
C LEU A 309 -13.92 26.88 18.36
N GLY A 310 -14.17 27.72 19.38
CA GLY A 310 -15.19 27.50 20.39
C GLY A 310 -16.62 27.50 19.81
N ARG A 311 -16.94 28.45 18.93
CA ARG A 311 -18.21 28.47 18.19
C ARG A 311 -18.35 27.26 17.26
N ALA A 312 -17.32 26.96 16.47
CA ALA A 312 -17.27 25.81 15.56
C ALA A 312 -17.54 24.47 16.26
N ARG A 313 -16.93 24.23 17.43
CA ARG A 313 -17.20 23.03 18.23
C ARG A 313 -18.66 22.94 18.65
N LYS A 314 -19.22 24.01 19.23
CA LYS A 314 -20.63 24.04 19.65
C LYS A 314 -21.60 23.74 18.49
N VAL A 315 -21.36 24.33 17.32
CA VAL A 315 -22.14 24.05 16.10
C VAL A 315 -22.00 22.58 15.68
N SER A 316 -20.78 22.05 15.62
CA SER A 316 -20.53 20.64 15.25
C SER A 316 -21.15 19.64 16.24
N THR A 317 -21.08 19.94 17.54
CA THR A 317 -21.69 19.16 18.63
C THR A 317 -23.21 19.10 18.50
N HIS A 318 -23.88 20.22 18.18
CA HIS A 318 -25.34 20.24 17.97
C HIS A 318 -25.77 19.24 16.88
N PHE A 319 -25.11 19.24 15.72
CA PHE A 319 -25.42 18.31 14.64
C PHE A 319 -25.03 16.86 14.98
N HIS A 320 -23.95 16.62 15.74
CA HIS A 320 -23.58 15.26 16.16
C HIS A 320 -24.58 14.62 17.14
N HIS A 321 -25.27 15.41 17.98
CA HIS A 321 -26.25 14.89 18.93
C HIS A 321 -27.71 14.92 18.44
N SER A 322 -28.01 15.64 17.35
CA SER A 322 -29.38 15.76 16.81
C SER A 322 -29.49 15.17 15.41
N SER A 323 -30.13 14.00 15.32
CA SER A 323 -30.53 13.36 14.07
C SER A 323 -31.46 14.27 13.26
N SER A 324 -32.49 14.82 13.91
CA SER A 324 -33.45 15.77 13.30
C SER A 324 -32.76 17.00 12.71
N ALA A 325 -31.79 17.60 13.43
CA ALA A 325 -31.03 18.74 12.89
C ALA A 325 -30.15 18.32 11.71
N THR A 326 -29.54 17.12 11.76
CA THR A 326 -28.75 16.57 10.65
C THR A 326 -29.61 16.31 9.41
N ASP A 327 -30.81 15.74 9.56
CA ASP A 327 -31.73 15.48 8.45
C ASP A 327 -32.32 16.77 7.86
N ARG A 328 -32.58 17.78 8.70
CA ARG A 328 -32.96 19.11 8.21
C ARG A 328 -31.82 19.79 7.46
N LEU A 329 -30.59 19.78 7.99
CA LEU A 329 -29.41 20.32 7.32
C LEU A 329 -29.12 19.59 5.99
N LYS A 330 -29.35 18.28 5.93
CA LYS A 330 -29.30 17.48 4.69
C LYS A 330 -30.38 17.91 3.69
N SER A 331 -31.60 18.16 4.14
CA SER A 331 -32.70 18.66 3.30
C SER A 331 -32.38 20.04 2.71
N ILE A 332 -31.82 20.95 3.51
CA ILE A 332 -31.37 22.27 3.06
C ILE A 332 -30.24 22.14 2.01
N GLN A 333 -29.26 21.25 2.23
CA GLN A 333 -28.20 20.97 1.25
C GLN A 333 -28.76 20.48 -0.10
N ILE A 334 -29.74 19.58 -0.07
CA ILE A 334 -30.42 19.08 -1.28
C ILE A 334 -31.18 20.22 -1.98
N GLY A 335 -31.89 21.06 -1.22
CA GLY A 335 -32.58 22.24 -1.77
C GLY A 335 -31.65 23.29 -2.39
N LEU A 336 -30.40 23.38 -1.91
CA LEU A 336 -29.33 24.20 -2.50
C LEU A 336 -28.64 23.54 -3.71
N GLY A 337 -29.03 22.32 -4.10
CA GLY A 337 -28.39 21.58 -5.20
C GLY A 337 -26.98 21.07 -4.89
N VAL A 338 -26.55 21.05 -3.61
CA VAL A 338 -25.20 20.60 -3.24
C VAL A 338 -25.18 19.16 -2.71
N GLN A 339 -24.10 18.43 -2.99
CA GLN A 339 -23.93 17.07 -2.49
C GLN A 339 -23.93 17.06 -0.95
N HIS A 340 -24.79 16.24 -0.35
CA HIS A 340 -24.89 16.09 1.10
C HIS A 340 -23.55 15.71 1.75
N LYS A 341 -23.10 16.56 2.68
CA LYS A 341 -21.93 16.39 3.53
C LYS A 341 -22.37 16.49 5.00
N LYS A 342 -21.97 15.51 5.82
CA LYS A 342 -22.12 15.57 7.29
C LYS A 342 -21.18 16.63 7.88
N VAL A 343 -21.56 17.24 9.00
CA VAL A 343 -20.65 18.09 9.80
C VAL A 343 -19.56 17.21 10.44
N ILE A 344 -18.38 17.77 10.72
CA ILE A 344 -17.25 17.09 11.35
C ILE A 344 -17.01 17.75 12.73
N GLN A 345 -16.84 16.95 13.78
CA GLN A 345 -16.39 17.40 15.09
C GLN A 345 -14.88 17.20 15.22
N ASP A 346 -14.18 18.15 15.83
CA ASP A 346 -12.72 18.04 15.99
C ASP A 346 -12.30 17.22 17.21
N ILE A 347 -11.09 16.67 17.13
CA ILE A 347 -10.34 16.16 18.27
C ILE A 347 -9.40 17.31 18.66
N CYS A 348 -9.74 18.05 19.72
CA CYS A 348 -9.07 19.31 20.07
C CYS A 348 -7.55 19.19 20.35
N THR A 349 -7.04 17.96 20.54
CA THR A 349 -5.61 17.63 20.66
C THR A 349 -4.92 17.34 19.33
N ARG A 350 -5.59 17.45 18.16
CA ARG A 350 -5.03 17.24 16.82
C ARG A 350 -5.48 18.33 15.85
N TRP A 351 -4.60 19.30 15.57
CA TRP A 351 -4.92 20.48 14.78
C TRP A 351 -5.53 20.21 13.39
N ASN A 352 -5.10 19.14 12.68
CA ASN A 352 -5.68 18.78 11.38
C ASN A 352 -7.20 18.51 11.48
N SER A 353 -7.67 17.93 12.60
CA SER A 353 -9.10 17.71 12.79
C SER A 353 -9.87 19.02 13.02
N SER A 354 -9.26 20.00 13.67
CA SER A 354 -9.80 21.36 13.78
C SER A 354 -9.84 22.04 12.42
N PHE A 355 -8.81 21.87 11.58
CA PHE A 355 -8.79 22.36 10.20
C PHE A 355 -9.94 21.73 9.37
N TYR A 356 -10.10 20.41 9.37
CA TYR A 356 -11.18 19.74 8.62
C TYR A 356 -12.58 20.10 9.14
N MET A 357 -12.75 20.35 10.45
CA MET A 357 -14.00 20.89 11.01
C MET A 357 -14.30 22.27 10.44
N LEU A 358 -13.34 23.20 10.48
CA LEU A 358 -13.52 24.55 9.94
C LEU A 358 -13.76 24.51 8.42
N GLU A 359 -13.01 23.72 7.67
CA GLU A 359 -13.19 23.58 6.22
C GLU A 359 -14.57 22.98 5.89
N ARG A 360 -15.06 22.01 6.68
CA ARG A 360 -16.41 21.46 6.51
C ARG A 360 -17.49 22.50 6.82
N LEU A 361 -17.34 23.29 7.88
CA LEU A 361 -18.29 24.35 8.22
C LEU A 361 -18.29 25.47 7.18
N PHE A 362 -17.12 25.86 6.66
CA PHE A 362 -16.99 26.85 5.58
C PHE A 362 -17.68 26.38 4.29
N ASN A 363 -17.45 25.12 3.88
CA ASN A 363 -18.14 24.49 2.75
C ASN A 363 -19.66 24.39 2.95
N LEU A 364 -20.15 24.41 4.19
CA LEU A 364 -21.56 24.34 4.55
C LEU A 364 -22.16 25.71 4.91
N LYS A 365 -21.42 26.82 4.75
CA LYS A 365 -21.80 28.18 5.15
C LYS A 365 -23.24 28.53 4.82
N ASN A 366 -23.64 28.40 3.55
CA ASN A 366 -25.00 28.77 3.11
C ASN A 366 -26.08 27.89 3.77
N ALA A 367 -25.84 26.57 3.90
CA ALA A 367 -26.78 25.66 4.54
C ALA A 367 -26.91 25.91 6.05
N ILE A 368 -25.80 26.25 6.72
CA ILE A 368 -25.77 26.61 8.15
C ILE A 368 -26.48 27.95 8.39
N LEU A 369 -26.31 28.94 7.52
CA LEU A 369 -27.00 30.23 7.62
C LEU A 369 -28.52 30.06 7.45
N ILE A 370 -28.97 29.29 6.46
CA ILE A 370 -30.40 28.97 6.29
C ILE A 370 -30.94 28.22 7.51
N PHE A 371 -30.26 27.15 7.96
CA PHE A 371 -30.67 26.41 9.15
C PHE A 371 -30.78 27.32 10.39
N SER A 372 -29.83 28.23 10.58
CA SER A 372 -29.84 29.18 11.71
C SER A 372 -30.96 30.20 11.62
N SER A 373 -31.43 30.54 10.41
CA SER A 373 -32.61 31.41 10.22
C SER A 373 -33.93 30.69 10.50
N GLU A 374 -33.98 29.36 10.28
CA GLU A 374 -35.15 28.52 10.57
C GLU A 374 -35.23 28.10 12.05
N VAL A 375 -34.08 27.95 12.73
CA VAL A 375 -33.99 27.49 14.13
C VAL A 375 -33.08 28.43 14.94
N PRO A 376 -33.54 29.66 15.30
CA PRO A 376 -32.64 30.70 15.84
C PRO A 376 -32.12 30.44 17.26
N SER A 377 -32.74 29.53 18.02
CA SER A 377 -32.57 29.43 19.48
C SER A 377 -31.58 28.38 19.98
N SER A 378 -30.99 27.55 19.10
CA SER A 378 -30.13 26.42 19.53
C SER A 378 -28.67 26.44 19.07
N LEU A 379 -28.27 27.37 18.20
CA LEU A 379 -26.92 27.41 17.60
C LEU A 379 -26.23 28.76 17.85
N PRO A 380 -24.91 28.76 18.15
CA PRO A 380 -24.11 29.98 18.07
C PRO A 380 -24.05 30.45 16.61
N SER A 381 -24.51 31.68 16.36
CA SER A 381 -24.41 32.29 15.03
C SER A 381 -22.96 32.67 14.70
N PHE A 382 -22.59 32.52 13.42
CA PHE A 382 -21.35 33.04 12.85
C PHE A 382 -21.65 34.36 12.14
N ASN A 383 -21.05 35.45 12.62
CA ASN A 383 -21.17 36.76 11.96
C ASN A 383 -20.25 36.86 10.72
N ALA A 384 -20.32 37.95 9.97
CA ALA A 384 -19.49 38.16 8.78
C ALA A 384 -17.98 38.04 9.07
N ASN A 385 -17.51 38.61 10.19
CA ASN A 385 -16.10 38.55 10.59
C ASN A 385 -15.67 37.11 10.93
N ASP A 386 -16.54 36.30 11.53
CA ASP A 386 -16.23 34.88 11.83
C ASP A 386 -15.92 34.10 10.55
N TRP A 387 -16.69 34.32 9.48
CA TRP A 387 -16.43 33.68 8.18
C TRP A 387 -15.12 34.16 7.56
N THR A 388 -14.82 35.47 7.63
CA THR A 388 -13.55 36.04 7.13
C THR A 388 -12.33 35.54 7.91
N VAL A 389 -12.43 35.42 9.24
CA VAL A 389 -11.38 34.84 10.08
C VAL A 389 -11.23 33.33 9.82
N MET A 390 -12.34 32.61 9.59
CA MET A 390 -12.31 31.18 9.23
C MET A 390 -11.59 30.97 7.89
N GLU A 391 -11.90 31.75 6.87
CA GLU A 391 -11.21 31.72 5.57
C GLU A 391 -9.72 32.08 5.70
N SER A 392 -9.42 33.16 6.41
CA SER A 392 -8.03 33.59 6.67
C SER A 392 -7.21 32.54 7.42
N LEU A 393 -7.83 31.83 8.37
CA LEU A 393 -7.20 30.74 9.13
C LEU A 393 -7.02 29.48 8.28
N LEU A 394 -8.02 29.11 7.47
CA LEU A 394 -7.92 27.98 6.54
C LEU A 394 -6.79 28.22 5.53
N ASN A 395 -6.68 29.43 4.97
CA ASN A 395 -5.62 29.76 4.03
C ASN A 395 -4.23 29.81 4.69
N LEU A 396 -4.12 30.23 5.95
CA LEU A 396 -2.87 30.15 6.72
C LEU A 396 -2.45 28.70 7.05
N LEU A 397 -3.42 27.81 7.31
CA LEU A 397 -3.17 26.43 7.71
C LEU A 397 -3.00 25.46 6.53
N ARG A 398 -3.56 25.76 5.35
CA ARG A 398 -3.59 24.84 4.20
C ARG A 398 -2.22 24.30 3.79
N PRO A 399 -1.14 25.10 3.67
CA PRO A 399 0.19 24.57 3.32
C PRO A 399 0.77 23.62 4.38
N PHE A 400 0.43 23.81 5.66
CA PHE A 400 0.80 22.87 6.71
C PHE A 400 0.03 21.54 6.61
N GLU A 401 -1.22 21.56 6.13
CA GLU A 401 -2.06 20.36 6.03
C GLU A 401 -1.58 19.51 4.86
N GLU A 402 -1.43 20.11 3.68
CA GLU A 402 -0.92 19.47 2.47
C GLU A 402 0.45 18.82 2.72
N LEU A 403 1.34 19.55 3.41
CA LEU A 403 2.65 19.05 3.82
C LEU A 403 2.56 17.89 4.83
N THR A 404 1.72 18.04 5.87
CA THR A 404 1.54 17.00 6.89
C THR A 404 1.00 15.72 6.27
N LYS A 405 0.02 15.84 5.37
CA LYS A 405 -0.58 14.74 4.62
C LYS A 405 0.44 14.04 3.73
N ARG A 406 1.25 14.80 2.98
CA ARG A 406 2.34 14.28 2.15
C ARG A 406 3.37 13.50 2.98
N ILE A 407 3.91 14.11 4.04
CA ILE A 407 4.98 13.51 4.87
C ILE A 407 4.45 12.44 5.84
N SER A 408 3.13 12.33 6.04
CA SER A 408 2.51 11.21 6.76
C SER A 408 2.44 9.90 5.96
N SER A 409 2.82 9.91 4.68
CA SER A 409 2.83 8.70 3.87
C SER A 409 3.94 7.71 4.29
N ASN A 410 3.73 6.42 4.03
CA ASN A 410 4.75 5.38 4.22
C ASN A 410 5.89 5.41 3.18
N LYS A 411 5.86 6.36 2.23
CA LYS A 411 6.90 6.60 1.22
C LYS A 411 7.67 7.91 1.46
N SER A 412 7.39 8.58 2.58
CA SER A 412 8.00 9.87 2.90
C SER A 412 9.46 9.67 3.29
N ILE A 413 10.34 10.51 2.79
CA ILE A 413 11.79 10.41 3.03
C ILE A 413 12.34 11.65 3.70
N ILE A 414 13.41 11.46 4.48
CA ILE A 414 13.94 12.50 5.37
C ILE A 414 14.55 13.71 4.61
N SER A 415 14.86 13.53 3.32
CA SER A 415 15.30 14.61 2.41
C SER A 415 14.25 15.71 2.20
N GLU A 416 12.97 15.42 2.43
CA GLU A 416 11.89 16.40 2.27
C GLU A 416 11.80 17.40 3.44
N VAL A 417 12.47 17.13 4.57
CA VAL A 417 12.37 17.94 5.81
C VAL A 417 12.94 19.36 5.64
N ILE A 418 14.13 19.52 5.06
CA ILE A 418 14.73 20.85 4.83
C ILE A 418 13.90 21.67 3.82
N PRO A 419 13.56 21.14 2.62
CA PRO A 419 12.68 21.82 1.66
C PRO A 419 11.32 22.22 2.25
N ALA A 420 10.73 21.36 3.07
CA ALA A 420 9.46 21.62 3.75
C ALA A 420 9.54 22.83 4.69
N ILE A 421 10.56 22.88 5.55
CA ILE A 421 10.76 23.99 6.50
C ILE A 421 11.02 25.29 5.74
N MET A 422 11.80 25.25 4.65
CA MET A 422 12.07 26.44 3.84
C MET A 422 10.84 26.92 3.07
N SER A 423 10.03 26.00 2.53
CA SER A 423 8.75 26.35 1.88
C SER A 423 7.78 27.01 2.85
N LEU A 424 7.61 26.44 4.05
CA LEU A 424 6.79 27.03 5.11
C LEU A 424 7.33 28.39 5.57
N ASN A 425 8.66 28.53 5.71
CA ASN A 425 9.28 29.80 6.06
C ASN A 425 9.04 30.87 4.98
N SER A 426 9.19 30.51 3.70
CA SER A 426 8.94 31.41 2.57
C SER A 426 7.47 31.86 2.56
N PHE A 427 6.54 30.93 2.70
CA PHE A 427 5.10 31.20 2.79
C PHE A 427 4.76 32.16 3.96
N LEU A 428 5.28 31.90 5.16
CA LEU A 428 5.03 32.76 6.32
C LEU A 428 5.68 34.15 6.20
N ASN A 429 6.80 34.31 5.48
CA ASN A 429 7.39 35.63 5.24
C ASN A 429 6.75 36.36 4.05
N HIS A 430 5.88 35.71 3.28
CA HIS A 430 5.28 36.34 2.09
C HIS A 430 4.37 37.52 2.50
N PRO A 431 4.55 38.71 1.90
CA PRO A 431 3.81 39.92 2.29
C PRO A 431 2.38 39.96 1.73
N SER A 432 2.09 39.22 0.65
CA SER A 432 0.81 39.32 -0.08
C SER A 432 -0.39 38.66 0.62
N SER A 433 -0.22 38.07 1.80
CA SER A 433 -1.30 37.42 2.54
C SER A 433 -1.89 38.36 3.60
N ILE A 434 -3.01 39.00 3.25
CA ILE A 434 -3.80 39.80 4.20
C ILE A 434 -4.46 38.84 5.20
N HIS A 435 -3.96 38.83 6.45
CA HIS A 435 -4.38 37.89 7.48
C HIS A 435 -5.36 38.53 8.48
N PHE A 436 -6.59 38.77 8.01
CA PHE A 436 -7.63 39.36 8.85
C PHE A 436 -7.91 38.47 10.07
N GLY A 437 -7.69 39.02 11.28
CA GLY A 437 -7.94 38.33 12.54
C GLY A 437 -7.12 37.05 12.80
N VAL A 438 -6.02 36.82 12.06
CA VAL A 438 -5.07 35.69 12.26
C VAL A 438 -3.58 36.10 12.28
N GLY A 439 -3.27 37.40 12.28
CA GLY A 439 -1.89 37.92 12.28
C GLY A 439 -1.01 37.40 13.43
N THR A 440 -1.46 37.50 14.68
CA THR A 440 -0.71 36.99 15.85
C THR A 440 -0.50 35.47 15.79
N THR A 441 -1.40 34.72 15.15
CA THR A 441 -1.17 33.29 14.86
C THR A 441 -0.07 33.12 13.82
N LYS A 442 -0.01 33.91 12.73
CA LYS A 442 1.09 33.89 11.74
C LYS A 442 2.44 34.22 12.39
N ASP A 443 2.52 35.29 13.16
CA ASP A 443 3.77 35.76 13.77
C ASP A 443 4.34 34.74 14.76
N VAL A 444 3.44 34.13 15.56
CA VAL A 444 3.82 33.03 16.44
C VAL A 444 4.19 31.76 15.66
N MET A 445 3.50 31.42 14.56
CA MET A 445 3.93 30.32 13.68
C MET A 445 5.35 30.51 13.17
N LEU A 446 5.69 31.71 12.69
CA LEU A 446 7.01 32.03 12.14
C LEU A 446 8.09 31.95 13.23
N SER A 447 7.88 32.61 14.37
CA SER A 447 8.78 32.55 15.52
C SER A 447 9.00 31.11 16.01
N ARG A 448 7.94 30.31 16.06
CA ARG A 448 8.01 28.90 16.49
C ARG A 448 8.65 28.00 15.44
N LEU A 449 8.50 28.31 14.14
CA LEU A 449 9.19 27.60 13.05
C LEU A 449 10.71 27.77 13.20
N HIS A 450 11.18 29.01 13.35
CA HIS A 450 12.60 29.31 13.58
C HIS A 450 13.11 28.62 14.84
N LYS A 451 12.43 28.81 15.98
CA LYS A 451 12.88 28.24 17.27
C LYS A 451 12.90 26.70 17.31
N ARG A 452 11.91 26.04 16.70
CA ARG A 452 11.81 24.57 16.74
C ARG A 452 12.72 23.87 15.73
N PHE A 453 13.10 24.54 14.64
CA PHE A 453 13.92 23.96 13.59
C PHE A 453 15.30 24.64 13.41
N GLU A 454 15.72 25.49 14.35
CA GLU A 454 17.03 26.20 14.33
C GLU A 454 18.22 25.28 14.02
N ASN A 455 18.22 24.08 14.62
CA ASN A 455 19.31 23.10 14.49
C ASN A 455 19.11 22.10 13.34
N VAL A 456 18.01 22.17 12.57
CA VAL A 456 17.82 21.33 11.37
C VAL A 456 18.92 21.60 10.36
N MET A 457 19.20 22.87 10.09
CA MET A 457 20.23 23.32 9.14
C MET A 457 21.67 23.17 9.69
N LYS A 458 21.85 22.41 10.77
CA LYS A 458 23.14 21.99 11.37
C LYS A 458 23.24 20.45 11.47
N ASN A 459 22.15 19.71 11.24
CA ASN A 459 22.12 18.25 11.38
C ASN A 459 22.69 17.59 10.12
N LYS A 460 23.82 16.88 10.26
CA LYS A 460 24.53 16.22 9.14
C LYS A 460 23.62 15.27 8.35
N ASN A 461 22.82 14.43 9.03
CA ASN A 461 21.97 13.44 8.37
C ASN A 461 20.88 14.11 7.50
N LEU A 462 20.27 15.21 7.98
CA LEU A 462 19.30 15.97 7.20
C LEU A 462 19.93 16.67 5.99
N ILE A 463 21.12 17.26 6.17
CA ILE A 463 21.88 17.91 5.11
C ILE A 463 22.26 16.90 4.01
N LEU A 464 22.84 15.76 4.40
CA LEU A 464 23.24 14.69 3.50
C LEU A 464 22.05 14.12 2.72
N ALA A 465 20.95 13.78 3.41
CA ALA A 465 19.75 13.27 2.76
C ALA A 465 19.16 14.27 1.76
N THR A 466 19.12 15.56 2.10
CA THR A 466 18.61 16.62 1.20
C THR A 466 19.54 16.85 0.01
N PHE A 467 20.85 16.71 0.17
CA PHE A 467 21.82 16.84 -0.92
C PHE A 467 21.81 15.63 -1.87
N LEU A 468 21.66 14.42 -1.34
CA LEU A 468 21.62 13.18 -2.12
C LEU A 468 20.34 13.03 -2.94
N ASP A 469 19.26 13.73 -2.57
CA ASP A 469 18.01 13.79 -3.34
C ASP A 469 18.18 14.67 -4.59
N PRO A 470 18.12 14.12 -5.82
CA PRO A 470 18.32 14.91 -7.04
C PRO A 470 17.30 16.04 -7.22
N ARG A 471 16.13 15.95 -6.56
CA ARG A 471 15.07 16.97 -6.60
C ARG A 471 15.41 18.21 -5.78
N PHE A 472 16.33 18.10 -4.83
CA PHE A 472 16.62 19.15 -3.82
C PHE A 472 18.10 19.55 -3.75
N LYS A 473 18.99 18.78 -4.39
CA LYS A 473 20.44 18.98 -4.45
C LYS A 473 20.81 20.45 -4.68
N LEU A 474 21.42 21.07 -3.68
CA LEU A 474 21.85 22.48 -3.61
C LEU A 474 20.73 23.55 -3.66
N LEU A 475 19.51 23.24 -4.14
CA LEU A 475 18.40 24.21 -4.26
C LEU A 475 17.92 24.79 -2.91
N PHE A 476 17.97 24.00 -1.85
CA PHE A 476 17.48 24.36 -0.51
C PHE A 476 18.62 24.67 0.48
N PHE A 477 19.73 25.21 -0.01
CA PHE A 477 20.83 25.70 0.82
C PHE A 477 21.16 27.13 0.43
N LYS A 478 21.19 28.05 1.41
CA LYS A 478 21.60 29.44 1.15
C LYS A 478 23.07 29.50 0.69
N PRO A 479 23.46 30.42 -0.21
CA PRO A 479 24.82 30.50 -0.74
C PRO A 479 25.91 30.48 0.33
N GLU A 480 25.72 31.23 1.41
CA GLU A 480 26.67 31.32 2.55
C GLU A 480 26.91 29.95 3.21
N LYS A 481 25.92 29.06 3.20
CA LYS A 481 25.99 27.71 3.79
C LYS A 481 26.45 26.63 2.81
N ILE A 482 26.48 26.88 1.50
CA ILE A 482 26.87 25.86 0.51
C ILE A 482 28.31 25.38 0.75
N GLN A 483 29.23 26.26 1.20
CA GLN A 483 30.59 25.83 1.54
C GLN A 483 30.65 24.90 2.77
N GLU A 484 29.89 25.20 3.83
CA GLU A 484 29.77 24.34 5.02
C GLU A 484 29.19 22.96 4.64
N VAL A 485 28.11 22.96 3.84
CA VAL A 485 27.47 21.75 3.32
C VAL A 485 28.44 20.93 2.45
N LYS A 486 29.20 21.57 1.54
CA LYS A 486 30.25 20.90 0.75
C LYS A 486 31.31 20.25 1.65
N LYS A 487 31.78 20.94 2.70
CA LYS A 487 32.75 20.38 3.66
C LYS A 487 32.20 19.15 4.40
N ILE A 488 30.92 19.18 4.81
CA ILE A 488 30.24 18.03 5.43
C ILE A 488 30.15 16.85 4.45
N ILE A 489 29.77 17.10 3.19
CA ILE A 489 29.66 16.06 2.16
C ILE A 489 31.02 15.43 1.86
N LEU A 490 32.05 16.25 1.62
CA LEU A 490 33.41 15.77 1.33
C LEU A 490 33.98 14.94 2.50
N SER A 491 33.85 15.42 3.74
CA SER A 491 34.27 14.65 4.92
C SER A 491 33.52 13.32 5.07
N THR A 492 32.23 13.27 4.73
CA THR A 492 31.45 12.03 4.74
C THR A 492 31.92 11.05 3.65
N ILE A 493 32.20 11.53 2.44
CA ILE A 493 32.69 10.71 1.32
C ILE A 493 34.09 10.16 1.62
N SER A 494 35.00 10.98 2.14
CA SER A 494 36.35 10.54 2.49
C SER A 494 36.34 9.49 3.60
N ASN A 495 35.52 9.69 4.65
CA ASN A 495 35.35 8.69 5.70
C ASN A 495 34.78 7.37 5.15
N PHE A 496 33.81 7.43 4.22
CA PHE A 496 33.23 6.23 3.61
C PHE A 496 34.24 5.47 2.73
N ASN A 497 35.11 6.19 2.03
CA ASN A 497 36.14 5.63 1.15
C ASN A 497 37.47 5.30 1.87
N ASN A 498 37.57 5.51 3.18
CA ASN A 498 38.83 5.44 3.96
C ASN A 498 39.98 6.29 3.36
N LEU A 499 39.65 7.49 2.85
CA LEU A 499 40.61 8.42 2.28
C LEU A 499 41.07 9.42 3.35
N ASP A 500 42.38 9.46 3.63
CA ASP A 500 42.99 10.46 4.51
C ASP A 500 42.82 11.87 3.94
N LEU A 501 42.17 12.76 4.70
CA LEU A 501 41.91 14.15 4.33
C LEU A 501 43.09 15.09 4.64
N THR A 502 44.32 14.63 4.40
CA THR A 502 45.54 15.43 4.60
C THR A 502 45.90 16.33 3.42
N VAL A 503 45.16 16.24 2.30
CA VAL A 503 45.38 17.10 1.11
C VAL A 503 44.07 17.67 0.59
N VAL A 504 43.79 18.92 0.97
CA VAL A 504 42.95 19.84 0.21
C VAL A 504 43.78 21.10 -0.02
N PRO A 505 44.28 21.36 -1.25
CA PRO A 505 44.81 22.68 -1.60
C PRO A 505 43.66 23.68 -1.63
N ASP A 506 43.87 24.89 -1.09
CA ASP A 506 42.80 25.89 -0.90
C ASP A 506 42.18 26.46 -2.19
N ASP A 507 42.73 26.14 -3.37
CA ASP A 507 42.20 26.54 -4.67
C ASP A 507 41.83 25.34 -5.56
N VAL A 508 40.54 25.02 -5.61
CA VAL A 508 39.91 24.35 -6.75
C VAL A 508 38.65 25.12 -7.15
N THR A 509 38.84 26.14 -7.97
CA THR A 509 37.78 26.76 -8.77
C THR A 509 37.27 25.75 -9.79
N ILE A 510 36.20 25.02 -9.42
CA ILE A 510 35.43 24.23 -10.39
C ILE A 510 34.66 25.21 -11.27
N ASP A 511 35.21 25.52 -12.43
CA ASP A 511 34.60 26.36 -13.45
C ASP A 511 33.41 25.62 -14.10
N ILE A 512 32.19 26.12 -13.87
CA ILE A 512 30.95 25.58 -14.44
C ILE A 512 30.62 26.37 -15.71
N SER A 513 31.47 26.27 -16.72
CA SER A 513 31.32 26.97 -18.01
C SER A 513 31.62 26.13 -19.25
N SER A 514 31.42 24.81 -19.19
CA SER A 514 31.54 23.91 -20.36
C SER A 514 30.47 22.82 -20.43
N THR A 515 29.21 23.24 -20.57
CA THR A 515 28.14 22.38 -21.15
C THR A 515 27.71 22.95 -22.51
N THR A 516 28.66 23.05 -23.45
CA THR A 516 28.37 23.34 -24.84
C THR A 516 27.72 22.13 -25.51
N ASN A 517 26.53 22.34 -26.06
CA ASN A 517 25.92 21.41 -27.01
C ASN A 517 26.90 21.09 -28.15
N ASN A 518 27.05 19.80 -28.48
CA ASN A 518 27.44 19.36 -29.83
C ASN A 518 27.10 17.87 -30.04
N ASN A 519 25.81 17.58 -30.22
CA ASN A 519 25.42 16.43 -31.05
C ASN A 519 25.45 16.90 -32.50
N ASN A 520 26.40 16.41 -33.30
CA ASN A 520 26.40 16.64 -34.74
C ASN A 520 26.64 15.34 -35.51
N GLN A 521 25.64 15.01 -36.33
CA GLN A 521 25.73 14.32 -37.62
C GLN A 521 26.61 13.06 -37.74
N THR A 522 25.94 11.91 -37.89
CA THR A 522 26.38 10.86 -38.81
C THR A 522 25.38 10.74 -39.96
N SER A 523 25.78 11.25 -41.13
CA SER A 523 25.07 11.11 -42.39
C SER A 523 25.91 10.29 -43.37
N VAL A 524 25.43 9.12 -43.78
CA VAL A 524 26.01 8.35 -44.89
C VAL A 524 24.89 7.74 -45.74
N LYS A 525 24.69 8.36 -46.92
CA LYS A 525 23.96 7.90 -48.11
C LYS A 525 22.47 7.63 -47.99
#